data_AF-A0A6B3F6R4-F1
#
_entry.id   AF-A0A6B3F6R4-F1
#
_cell.length_a   1.000
_cell.length_b   1.000
_cell.length_c   1.000
_cell.angle_alpha   90.00
_cell.angle_beta   90.00
_cell.angle_gamma   90.00
#
_symmetry.space_group_name_H-M   'P 1'
#
loop_
_entity.id
_entity.type
_entity.pdbx_description
1 polymer ?
#
loop_
_entity_poly.entity_id
_entity_poly.type
_entity_poly.pdbx_seq_one_letter_code
_entity_poly.pdbx_strand_id
1 'polypeptide(L)' 'PVAEMIARLSAVVTLWPGDLIFTGTPAGIGFAREPHVLLRPGDTLVTSIEGIGALTTRFRARD' A
#
# COMPACT_ATOMS: atom_id res chain seq x y z
N PRO A 1 5.66 -14.79 -2.45
CA PRO A 1 4.26 -15.15 -2.80
C PRO A 1 3.33 -15.01 -1.59
N VAL A 2 2.01 -14.83 -1.77
CA VAL A 2 1.07 -14.63 -0.63
C VAL A 2 1.13 -15.80 0.38
N ALA A 3 1.10 -17.04 -0.10
CA ALA A 3 1.16 -18.22 0.77
C ALA A 3 2.44 -18.28 1.63
N GLU A 4 3.59 -17.93 1.06
CA GLU A 4 4.86 -17.88 1.80
C GLU A 4 4.84 -16.80 2.89
N MET A 5 4.25 -15.64 2.60
CA MET A 5 4.15 -14.55 3.56
C MET A 5 3.30 -14.94 4.77
N ILE A 6 2.14 -15.58 4.53
CA ILE A 6 1.27 -16.11 5.58
C ILE A 6 2.05 -17.13 6.43
N ALA A 7 2.67 -18.13 5.79
CA ALA A 7 3.41 -19.18 6.48
C ALA A 7 4.55 -18.64 7.36
N ARG A 8 5.31 -17.67 6.84
CA ARG A 8 6.42 -17.05 7.58
C ARG A 8 5.93 -16.22 8.77
N LEU A 9 4.87 -15.45 8.59
CA LEU A 9 4.29 -14.64 9.68
C LEU A 9 3.70 -15.55 10.76
N SER A 10 2.92 -16.57 10.38
CA SER A 10 2.26 -17.48 11.33
C SER A 10 3.24 -18.36 12.12
N ALA A 11 4.49 -18.48 11.67
CA ALA A 11 5.53 -19.19 12.41
C ALA A 11 6.05 -18.39 13.63
N VAL A 12 5.80 -17.08 13.68
CA VAL A 12 6.30 -16.18 14.74
C VAL A 12 5.16 -15.61 15.58
N VAL A 13 4.01 -15.32 14.97
CA VAL A 13 2.84 -14.75 15.65
C VAL A 13 1.58 -15.55 15.34
N THR A 14 0.60 -15.51 16.25
CA THR A 14 -0.75 -16.02 15.95
C THR A 14 -1.46 -15.01 15.04
N LEU A 15 -1.91 -15.47 13.88
CA LEU A 15 -2.80 -14.70 13.01
C LEU A 15 -4.25 -14.97 13.39
N TRP A 16 -5.06 -13.92 13.48
CA TRP A 16 -6.48 -13.99 13.84
C TRP A 16 -7.38 -13.78 12.62
N PRO A 17 -8.60 -14.36 12.62
CA PRO A 17 -9.60 -14.03 11.62
C PRO A 17 -9.88 -12.52 11.59
N GLY A 18 -9.72 -11.91 10.42
CA GLY A 18 -9.86 -10.46 10.23
C GLY A 18 -8.55 -9.69 10.15
N ASP A 19 -7.40 -10.32 10.41
CA ASP A 19 -6.10 -9.69 10.24
C ASP A 19 -5.83 -9.31 8.78
N LEU A 20 -5.20 -8.15 8.58
CA LEU A 20 -4.85 -7.61 7.27
C LEU A 20 -3.33 -7.64 7.06
N ILE A 21 -2.90 -8.21 5.93
CA ILE A 21 -1.50 -8.26 5.51
C ILE A 21 -1.33 -7.42 4.24
N PHE A 22 -0.53 -6.36 4.33
CA PHE A 22 -0.15 -5.56 3.18
C PHE A 22 1.05 -6.19 2.48
N THR A 23 0.83 -6.77 1.30
CA THR A 23 1.79 -7.68 0.64
C THR A 23 2.94 -6.99 -0.09
N GLY A 24 3.10 -5.67 0.08
CA GLY A 24 4.13 -4.85 -0.54
C GLY A 24 3.63 -4.01 -1.73
N THR A 25 4.51 -3.13 -2.22
CA THR A 25 4.28 -2.25 -3.37
C THR A 25 5.32 -2.53 -4.46
N PRO A 26 4.98 -2.42 -5.75
CA PRO A 26 5.97 -2.44 -6.82
C PRO A 26 6.86 -1.19 -6.81
N ALA A 27 7.85 -1.17 -7.71
CA ALA A 27 8.72 -0.03 -7.94
C ALA A 27 7.95 1.23 -8.40
N GLY A 28 8.59 2.39 -8.26
CA GLY A 28 8.06 3.68 -8.75
C GLY A 28 7.51 4.61 -7.68
N ILE A 29 7.71 4.28 -6.39
CA ILE A 29 7.40 5.18 -5.27
C ILE A 29 8.10 6.53 -5.46
N GLY A 30 7.41 7.60 -5.07
CA GLY A 30 7.85 8.97 -5.32
C GLY A 30 9.24 9.32 -4.76
N PHE A 31 9.59 8.72 -3.62
CA PHE A 31 10.90 8.89 -2.97
C PHE A 31 12.05 8.23 -3.75
N ALA A 32 11.78 7.23 -4.58
CA ALA A 32 12.81 6.55 -5.37
C ALA A 32 13.06 7.21 -6.74
N ARG A 33 12.38 8.32 -7.06
CA ARG A 33 12.55 9.08 -8.31
C ARG A 33 13.57 10.21 -8.15
N GLU A 34 14.17 10.65 -9.25
CA GLU A 34 15.02 11.85 -9.31
C GLU A 34 14.46 12.81 -10.38
N PRO A 35 13.97 14.02 -9.99
CA PRO A 35 13.79 14.49 -8.62
C PRO A 35 12.69 13.73 -7.88
N HIS A 36 12.71 13.77 -6.55
CA HIS A 36 11.66 13.16 -5.71
C HIS A 36 10.28 13.75 -6.00
N VAL A 37 9.26 12.88 -6.07
CA VAL A 37 7.86 13.28 -6.29
C VAL A 37 7.02 12.85 -5.10
N LEU A 38 6.92 13.71 -4.09
CA LEU A 38 6.17 13.43 -2.87
C LEU A 38 4.75 14.01 -2.93
N LEU A 39 3.83 13.43 -2.15
CA LEU A 39 2.45 13.89 -2.04
C LEU A 39 2.38 15.33 -1.50
N ARG A 40 1.47 16.12 -2.07
CA ARG A 40 1.20 17.52 -1.71
C ARG A 40 -0.28 17.74 -1.42
N PRO A 41 -0.63 18.79 -0.65
CA PRO A 41 -2.02 19.18 -0.47
C PRO A 41 -2.70 19.44 -1.82
N GLY A 42 -3.89 18.86 -1.99
CA GLY A 42 -4.66 18.96 -3.22
C GLY A 42 -4.51 17.77 -4.16
N ASP A 43 -3.42 17.00 -4.05
CA ASP A 43 -3.16 15.82 -4.89
C ASP A 43 -4.26 14.78 -4.78
N THR A 44 -4.51 14.10 -5.90
CA THR A 44 -5.42 12.95 -5.98
C THR A 44 -4.61 11.72 -6.37
N LEU A 45 -4.61 10.71 -5.51
CA LEU A 45 -4.00 9.41 -5.79
C LEU A 45 -5.11 8.41 -6.12
N VAL A 46 -4.99 7.77 -7.28
CA VAL A 46 -5.84 6.64 -7.66
C VAL A 46 -5.00 5.38 -7.59
N THR A 47 -5.34 4.47 -6.69
CA THR A 47 -4.73 3.15 -6.57
C THR A 47 -5.72 2.12 -7.09
N SER A 48 -5.27 1.15 -7.88
CA SER A 48 -6.15 0.12 -8.42
C SER A 48 -5.49 -1.26 -8.44
N ILE A 49 -6.33 -2.29 -8.37
CA ILE A 49 -5.97 -3.67 -8.62
C ILE A 49 -7.03 -4.23 -9.58
N GLU A 50 -6.58 -4.77 -10.71
CA GLU A 50 -7.45 -5.40 -11.70
C GLU A 50 -8.31 -6.49 -11.06
N GLY A 51 -9.60 -6.51 -11.39
CA GLY A 51 -10.57 -7.47 -10.84
C GLY A 51 -11.03 -7.20 -9.39
N ILE A 52 -10.44 -6.23 -8.68
CA ILE A 52 -10.86 -5.85 -7.32
C ILE A 52 -11.54 -4.47 -7.34
N GLY A 53 -10.87 -3.46 -7.90
CA GLY A 53 -11.41 -2.10 -7.98
C GLY A 53 -10.34 -1.01 -7.85
N ALA A 54 -10.81 0.22 -7.65
CA ALA A 54 -9.98 1.40 -7.48
C ALA A 54 -10.36 2.20 -6.24
N LEU A 55 -9.35 2.72 -5.55
CA LEU A 55 -9.47 3.65 -4.43
C LEU A 55 -8.92 5.01 -4.86
N THR A 56 -9.74 6.05 -4.75
CA THR A 56 -9.35 7.43 -5.02
C THR A 56 -9.26 8.21 -3.72
N THR A 57 -8.07 8.72 -3.40
CA THR A 57 -7.80 9.47 -2.18
C THR A 57 -7.35 10.88 -2.53
N ARG A 58 -8.03 11.90 -2.01
CA ARG A 58 -7.64 13.30 -2.19
C ARG A 58 -6.95 13.83 -0.92
N PHE A 59 -5.69 14.25 -1.03
CA PHE A 59 -4.86 14.69 0.09
C PHE A 59 -5.12 16.14 0.47
N ARG A 60 -5.05 16.43 1.77
CA ARG A 60 -5.18 17.77 2.35
C ARG A 60 -4.09 17.98 3.38
N ALA A 61 -3.57 19.20 3.48
CA ALA A 61 -2.88 19.62 4.70
C ALA A 61 -3.93 19.73 5.81
N ARG A 62 -3.54 19.42 7.04
CA ARG A 62 -4.26 19.92 8.20
C ARG A 62 -3.88 21.39 8.37
N ASP A 63 -4.87 22.22 8.67
CA ASP A 63 -4.67 23.62 9.05
C ASP A 63 -3.87 23.73 10.36
#